data_AF-Q5EA43-F1
#
_entry.id   AF-Q5EA43-F1
#
_cell.length_a   1.000
_cell.length_b   1.000
_cell.length_c   1.000
_cell.angle_alpha   90.00
_cell.angle_beta   90.00
_cell.angle_gamma   90.00
#
_symmetry.space_group_name_H-M   'P 1'
#
loop_
_entity.id
_entity.type
_entity.pdbx_description
1 polymer ?
#
loop_
_entity_poly.entity_id
_entity_poly.type
_entity_poly.pdbx_seq_one_letter_code
_entity_poly.pdbx_strand_id
1 'polypeptide(L)'
;MEADLSDFNIDAPRWDQCTFLGRVKHFFNITDPRTVLVPERELDWAKVMVEQSRMGTVPPGTQVEQLFYAKKLYDSAFHPDTGHKMNVIGRMSFQVPGGMIITGFMLQFYRTMPAVIFWQWVNQSFNALVNYTNRNAASPTSVRQMAVSYITATTTAVATAVGMNMLTKRAPPLVGRWVPFAAVAAANCVNIPMMRQQELIQGICVKDRNHNEIGHSRRAAAIGITQVVISRITMAAPGMILLPVLMERLEKLRFVQRVRVLHAPLQVLLSGCFLIFMVPVACGLFPQQCELPVSYLEPELQDTIKAKYREPVPHVYFNKGL
;
A
#
# COMPACT_ATOMS: atom_id res chain seq x y z
N MET A 1 -9.97 36.41 -4.59
CA MET A 1 -8.56 36.62 -4.95
C MET A 1 -8.23 35.45 -5.86
N GLU A 2 -8.28 35.66 -7.19
CA GLU A 2 -7.91 34.61 -8.16
C GLU A 2 -6.47 34.21 -7.85
N ALA A 3 -6.26 32.96 -7.46
CA ALA A 3 -4.92 32.46 -7.24
C ALA A 3 -4.20 32.47 -8.60
N ASP A 4 -3.08 33.19 -8.69
CA ASP A 4 -2.22 33.14 -9.86
C ASP A 4 -1.74 31.69 -10.03
N LEU A 5 -2.32 31.00 -11.01
CA LEU A 5 -2.06 29.58 -11.27
C LEU A 5 -0.69 29.35 -11.94
N SER A 6 0.04 30.41 -12.29
CA SER A 6 1.32 30.31 -13.00
C SER A 6 2.41 29.55 -12.23
N ASP A 7 2.37 29.58 -10.88
CA ASP A 7 3.30 28.83 -10.02
C ASP A 7 2.68 27.52 -9.46
N PHE A 8 1.48 27.14 -9.90
CA PHE A 8 0.81 25.95 -9.40
C PHE A 8 1.44 24.67 -9.96
N ASN A 9 2.22 23.97 -9.14
CA ASN A 9 2.73 22.65 -9.48
C ASN A 9 1.73 21.54 -9.11
N ILE A 10 1.06 20.98 -10.11
CA ILE A 10 0.05 19.91 -9.91
C ILE A 10 0.65 18.58 -9.44
N ASP A 11 1.95 18.36 -9.66
CA ASP A 11 2.65 17.14 -9.23
C ASP A 11 3.24 17.27 -7.82
N ALA A 12 3.20 18.47 -7.22
CA ALA A 12 3.57 18.65 -5.82
C ALA A 12 2.51 18.02 -4.88
N PRO A 13 2.93 17.37 -3.79
CA PRO A 13 1.99 16.85 -2.80
C PRO A 13 1.15 17.97 -2.19
N ARG A 14 -0.18 17.84 -2.25
CA ARG A 14 -1.13 18.81 -1.67
C ARG A 14 -0.95 19.06 -0.16
N TRP A 15 -0.45 18.07 0.56
CA TRP A 15 -0.19 18.15 1.99
C TRP A 15 1.27 17.85 2.28
N ASP A 16 1.81 18.48 3.32
CA ASP A 16 3.19 18.28 3.75
C ASP A 16 3.49 16.82 4.11
N GLN A 17 4.41 16.19 3.37
CA GLN A 17 4.80 14.80 3.56
C GLN A 17 5.76 14.59 4.73
N CYS A 18 6.34 15.65 5.30
CA CYS A 18 7.17 15.57 6.51
C CYS A 18 6.33 15.28 7.75
N THR A 19 5.08 15.78 7.80
CA THR A 19 4.16 15.50 8.91
C THR A 19 3.40 14.19 8.72
N PHE A 20 3.19 13.45 9.81
CA PHE A 20 2.35 12.24 9.80
C PHE A 20 0.93 12.55 9.31
N LEU A 21 0.32 13.62 9.83
CA LEU A 21 -1.03 14.01 9.45
C LEU A 21 -1.14 14.37 7.96
N GLY A 22 -0.14 15.05 7.39
CA GLY A 22 -0.11 15.36 5.96
C GLY A 22 0.02 14.11 5.09
N ARG A 23 0.84 13.13 5.48
CA ARG A 23 0.90 11.81 4.82
C ARG A 23 -0.42 11.07 4.88
N VAL A 24 -1.06 11.01 6.05
CA VAL A 24 -2.37 10.35 6.20
C VAL A 24 -3.43 11.02 5.31
N LYS A 25 -3.49 12.36 5.27
CA LYS A 25 -4.39 13.09 4.37
C LYS A 25 -4.12 12.79 2.90
N HIS A 26 -2.85 12.73 2.51
CA HIS A 26 -2.45 12.36 1.16
C HIS A 26 -2.92 10.96 0.77
N PHE A 27 -2.65 9.94 1.60
CA PHE A 27 -3.10 8.59 1.30
C PHE A 27 -4.62 8.44 1.37
N PHE A 28 -5.30 9.12 2.30
CA PHE A 28 -6.77 9.13 2.37
C PHE A 28 -7.39 9.68 1.08
N ASN A 29 -6.72 10.62 0.42
CA ASN A 29 -7.18 11.15 -0.86
C ASN A 29 -7.00 10.16 -2.02
N ILE A 30 -5.88 9.44 -2.06
CA ILE A 30 -5.55 8.48 -3.13
C ILE A 30 -6.35 7.19 -2.98
N THR A 31 -6.58 6.72 -1.76
CA THR A 31 -7.28 5.46 -1.49
C THR A 31 -8.78 5.63 -1.29
N ASP A 32 -9.33 6.80 -1.63
CA ASP A 32 -10.76 7.07 -1.51
C ASP A 32 -11.56 6.12 -2.41
N PRO A 33 -12.33 5.17 -1.83
CA PRO A 33 -13.04 4.15 -2.60
C PRO A 33 -14.15 4.73 -3.48
N ARG A 34 -14.61 5.96 -3.20
CA ARG A 34 -15.64 6.63 -4.01
C ARG A 34 -15.15 6.90 -5.43
N THR A 35 -13.84 7.05 -5.62
CA THR A 35 -13.23 7.27 -6.93
C THR A 35 -13.38 6.07 -7.88
N VAL A 36 -13.64 4.87 -7.35
CA VAL A 36 -13.94 3.67 -8.14
C VAL A 36 -15.26 3.81 -8.90
N LEU A 37 -16.23 4.53 -8.32
CA LEU A 37 -17.58 4.68 -8.88
C LEU A 37 -17.71 5.88 -9.82
N VAL A 38 -16.63 6.64 -10.03
CA VAL A 38 -16.64 7.84 -10.87
C VAL A 38 -16.82 7.46 -12.35
N PRO A 39 -17.76 8.08 -13.07
CA PRO A 39 -18.00 7.82 -14.49
C PRO A 39 -16.76 8.07 -15.35
N GLU A 40 -16.61 7.32 -16.46
CA GLU A 40 -15.45 7.43 -17.34
C GLU A 40 -15.26 8.85 -17.89
N ARG A 41 -16.34 9.54 -18.24
CA ARG A 41 -16.32 10.94 -18.70
C ARG A 41 -15.63 11.90 -17.71
N GLU A 42 -15.78 11.66 -16.41
CA GLU A 42 -15.17 12.51 -15.38
C GLU A 42 -13.70 12.18 -15.20
N LEU A 43 -13.32 10.92 -15.41
CA LEU A 43 -11.92 10.50 -15.44
C LEU A 43 -11.19 11.09 -16.66
N ASP A 44 -11.85 11.09 -17.82
CA ASP A 44 -11.29 11.67 -19.05
C ASP A 44 -11.14 13.20 -18.91
N TRP A 45 -12.14 13.88 -18.34
CA TRP A 45 -12.02 15.29 -17.98
C TRP A 45 -10.85 15.54 -17.02
N ALA A 46 -10.72 14.72 -15.98
CA ALA A 46 -9.64 14.86 -15.00
C ALA A 46 -8.25 14.69 -15.65
N LYS A 47 -8.11 13.77 -16.59
CA LYS A 47 -6.89 13.60 -17.38
C LYS A 47 -6.55 14.85 -18.18
N VAL A 48 -7.52 15.39 -18.93
CA VAL A 48 -7.31 16.61 -19.72
C VAL A 48 -6.91 17.78 -18.82
N MET A 49 -7.59 17.97 -17.68
CA MET A 49 -7.25 19.05 -16.74
C MET A 49 -5.84 18.92 -16.15
N VAL A 50 -5.41 17.70 -15.83
CA VAL A 50 -4.05 17.47 -15.29
C VAL A 50 -2.99 17.70 -16.35
N GLU A 51 -3.21 17.23 -17.58
CA GLU A 51 -2.29 17.45 -18.71
C GLU A 51 -2.20 18.94 -19.06
N GLN A 52 -3.32 19.66 -19.12
CA GLN A 52 -3.35 21.11 -19.33
C GLN A 52 -2.65 21.87 -18.20
N SER A 53 -2.82 21.44 -16.95
CA SER A 53 -2.11 22.05 -15.82
C SER A 53 -0.61 21.86 -15.92
N ARG A 54 -0.13 20.68 -16.37
CA ARG A 54 1.30 20.44 -16.60
C ARG A 54 1.85 21.26 -17.76
N MET A 55 1.02 21.56 -18.77
CA MET A 55 1.39 22.42 -19.91
C MET A 55 1.25 23.92 -19.62
N GLY A 56 0.69 24.31 -18.47
CA GLY A 56 0.37 25.71 -18.17
C GLY A 56 -0.77 26.30 -19.01
N THR A 57 -1.62 25.46 -19.62
CA THR A 57 -2.69 25.85 -20.55
C THR A 57 -4.09 25.64 -19.97
N VAL A 58 -4.21 25.75 -18.65
CA VAL A 58 -5.48 25.59 -17.93
C VAL A 58 -6.51 26.65 -18.37
N PRO A 59 -7.79 26.30 -18.58
CA PRO A 59 -8.81 27.27 -18.97
C PRO A 59 -8.90 28.46 -17.99
N PRO A 60 -9.07 29.70 -18.50
CA PRO A 60 -9.25 30.88 -17.65
C PRO A 60 -10.42 30.71 -16.68
N GLY A 61 -10.23 31.10 -15.42
CA GLY A 61 -11.24 30.97 -14.35
C GLY A 61 -11.30 29.59 -13.68
N THR A 62 -10.42 28.65 -14.05
CA THR A 62 -10.31 27.37 -13.34
C THR A 62 -9.87 27.62 -11.89
N GLN A 63 -10.58 27.01 -10.94
CA GLN A 63 -10.24 27.12 -9.53
C GLN A 63 -9.18 26.07 -9.14
N VAL A 64 -8.33 26.41 -8.19
CA VAL A 64 -7.31 25.49 -7.66
C VAL A 64 -7.94 24.20 -7.12
N GLU A 65 -9.13 24.28 -6.53
CA GLU A 65 -9.91 23.13 -6.05
C GLU A 65 -10.29 22.15 -7.18
N GLN A 66 -10.59 22.66 -8.37
CA GLN A 66 -10.89 21.83 -9.55
C GLN A 66 -9.65 21.08 -10.01
N LEU A 67 -8.47 21.72 -9.98
CA LEU A 67 -7.20 21.07 -10.30
C LEU A 67 -6.86 19.99 -9.27
N PHE A 68 -7.08 20.24 -7.98
CA PHE A 68 -6.89 19.22 -6.95
C PHE A 68 -7.86 18.05 -7.10
N TYR A 69 -9.11 18.31 -7.49
CA TYR A 69 -10.09 17.25 -7.73
C TYR A 69 -9.73 16.44 -8.97
N ALA A 70 -9.35 17.09 -10.07
CA ALA A 70 -8.84 16.44 -11.27
C ALA A 70 -7.60 15.59 -10.96
N LYS A 71 -6.63 16.12 -10.21
CA LYS A 71 -5.44 15.38 -9.78
C LYS A 71 -5.79 14.15 -8.95
N LYS A 72 -6.74 14.26 -8.01
CA LYS A 72 -7.24 13.11 -7.24
C LYS A 72 -7.81 12.02 -8.15
N LEU A 73 -8.69 12.38 -9.08
CA LEU A 73 -9.28 11.42 -10.01
C LEU A 73 -8.22 10.81 -10.93
N TYR A 74 -7.27 11.63 -11.40
CA TYR A 74 -6.16 11.18 -12.23
C TYR A 74 -5.31 10.13 -11.51
N ASP A 75 -4.81 10.45 -10.32
CA ASP A 75 -3.97 9.55 -9.52
C ASP A 75 -4.70 8.27 -9.11
N SER A 76 -6.04 8.30 -9.03
CA SER A 76 -6.86 7.13 -8.70
C SER A 76 -7.06 6.17 -9.88
N ALA A 77 -6.95 6.64 -11.12
CA ALA A 77 -7.40 5.90 -12.30
C ALA A 77 -6.36 5.76 -13.42
N PHE A 78 -5.37 6.64 -13.50
CA PHE A 78 -4.36 6.66 -14.55
C PHE A 78 -2.98 6.37 -14.00
N HIS A 79 -2.21 5.61 -14.77
CA HIS A 79 -0.86 5.24 -14.39
C HIS A 79 0.06 6.48 -14.42
N PRO A 80 0.89 6.73 -13.40
CA PRO A 80 1.73 7.93 -13.33
C PRO A 80 2.71 8.02 -14.51
N ASP A 81 3.30 6.88 -14.92
CA ASP A 81 4.36 6.89 -15.94
C ASP A 81 3.84 6.88 -17.38
N THR A 82 2.71 6.22 -17.66
CA THR A 82 2.20 6.04 -19.03
C THR A 82 0.99 6.91 -19.34
N GLY A 83 0.33 7.45 -18.32
CA GLY A 83 -0.94 8.17 -18.47
C GLY A 83 -2.09 7.30 -18.99
N HIS A 84 -1.91 5.97 -19.05
CA HIS A 84 -2.96 5.05 -19.44
C HIS A 84 -3.90 4.72 -18.29
N LYS A 85 -5.18 4.50 -18.62
CA LYS A 85 -6.19 4.08 -17.67
C LYS A 85 -5.84 2.71 -17.09
N MET A 86 -5.75 2.63 -15.77
CA MET A 86 -5.48 1.39 -15.04
C MET A 86 -6.74 0.52 -14.94
N ASN A 87 -6.54 -0.80 -14.90
CA ASN A 87 -7.60 -1.76 -14.62
C ASN A 87 -8.25 -1.42 -13.27
N VAL A 88 -9.58 -1.31 -13.24
CA VAL A 88 -10.35 -0.91 -12.05
C VAL A 88 -9.97 -1.73 -10.82
N ILE A 89 -9.84 -3.05 -10.95
CA ILE A 89 -9.52 -3.95 -9.83
C ILE A 89 -8.09 -3.72 -9.32
N GLY A 90 -7.19 -3.29 -10.21
CA GLY A 90 -5.79 -3.00 -9.89
C GLY A 90 -5.56 -1.58 -9.35
N ARG A 91 -6.56 -0.70 -9.35
CA ARG A 91 -6.41 0.67 -8.82
C ARG A 91 -6.25 0.64 -7.31
N MET A 92 -5.44 1.55 -6.78
CA MET A 92 -5.30 1.74 -5.33
C MET A 92 -6.65 2.05 -4.65
N SER A 93 -7.57 2.73 -5.34
CA SER A 93 -8.92 3.00 -4.83
C SER A 93 -9.78 1.74 -4.68
N PHE A 94 -9.52 0.68 -5.46
CA PHE A 94 -10.18 -0.62 -5.31
C PHE A 94 -9.53 -1.48 -4.22
N GLN A 95 -8.37 -1.11 -3.68
CA GLN A 95 -7.73 -1.85 -2.60
C GLN A 95 -8.62 -1.97 -1.36
N VAL A 96 -9.35 -0.91 -1.02
CA VAL A 96 -10.27 -0.93 0.13
C VAL A 96 -11.49 -1.82 -0.14
N PRO A 97 -12.26 -1.66 -1.25
CA PRO A 97 -13.36 -2.56 -1.62
C PRO A 97 -12.95 -4.03 -1.85
N GLY A 98 -11.85 -4.26 -2.56
CA GLY A 98 -11.31 -5.60 -2.79
C GLY A 98 -10.84 -6.23 -1.48
N GLY A 99 -10.06 -5.48 -0.70
CA GLY A 99 -9.56 -5.90 0.60
C GLY A 99 -10.68 -6.23 1.59
N MET A 100 -11.74 -5.42 1.67
CA MET A 100 -12.84 -5.68 2.61
C MET A 100 -13.59 -6.97 2.29
N ILE A 101 -13.79 -7.27 1.00
CA ILE A 101 -14.44 -8.50 0.54
C ILE A 101 -13.57 -9.71 0.88
N ILE A 102 -12.29 -9.66 0.49
CA ILE A 102 -11.35 -10.76 0.68
C ILE A 102 -11.12 -11.03 2.17
N THR A 103 -10.87 -9.99 2.96
CA THR A 103 -10.67 -10.12 4.41
C THR A 103 -11.94 -10.61 5.11
N GLY A 104 -13.11 -10.06 4.76
CA GLY A 104 -14.38 -10.53 5.31
C GLY A 104 -14.63 -12.02 5.03
N PHE A 105 -14.34 -12.49 3.82
CA PHE A 105 -14.51 -13.90 3.48
C PHE A 105 -13.43 -14.82 4.08
N MET A 106 -12.17 -14.37 4.18
CA MET A 106 -11.12 -15.09 4.91
C MET A 106 -11.52 -15.35 6.36
N LEU A 107 -12.12 -14.35 7.01
CA LEU A 107 -12.56 -14.45 8.40
C LEU A 107 -13.86 -15.26 8.54
N GLN A 108 -14.75 -15.22 7.54
CA GLN A 108 -16.00 -15.98 7.58
C GLN A 108 -15.75 -17.47 7.36
N PHE A 109 -14.94 -17.82 6.36
CA PHE A 109 -14.70 -19.20 5.94
C PHE A 109 -13.43 -19.81 6.55
N TYR A 110 -13.00 -19.30 7.70
CA TYR A 110 -11.79 -19.75 8.39
C TYR A 110 -11.80 -21.22 8.83
N ARG A 111 -13.00 -21.84 8.96
CA ARG A 111 -13.15 -23.20 9.51
C ARG A 111 -12.80 -24.31 8.54
N THR A 112 -12.96 -24.07 7.24
CA THR A 112 -12.77 -25.09 6.21
C THR A 112 -11.44 -24.89 5.52
N MET A 113 -10.55 -25.88 5.63
CA MET A 113 -9.21 -25.81 5.04
C MET A 113 -9.22 -25.44 3.54
N PRO A 114 -10.07 -26.04 2.68
CA PRO A 114 -10.11 -25.66 1.26
C PRO A 114 -10.47 -24.18 1.05
N ALA A 115 -11.38 -23.64 1.86
CA ALA A 115 -11.74 -22.23 1.76
C ALA A 115 -10.63 -21.30 2.25
N VAL A 116 -9.91 -21.68 3.32
CA VAL A 116 -8.75 -20.91 3.78
C VAL A 116 -7.68 -20.84 2.69
N ILE A 117 -7.37 -21.97 2.05
CA ILE A 117 -6.41 -22.03 0.94
C ILE A 117 -6.90 -21.16 -0.23
N PHE A 118 -8.16 -21.33 -0.62
CA PHE A 118 -8.77 -20.57 -1.71
C PHE A 118 -8.70 -19.06 -1.46
N TRP A 119 -9.10 -18.59 -0.28
CA TRP A 119 -9.11 -17.16 0.03
C TRP A 119 -7.71 -16.57 0.23
N GLN A 120 -6.73 -17.36 0.70
CA GLN A 120 -5.33 -16.92 0.69
C GLN A 120 -4.79 -16.77 -0.73
N TRP A 121 -5.13 -17.71 -1.61
CA TRP A 121 -4.81 -17.61 -3.03
C TRP A 121 -5.44 -16.36 -3.65
N VAL A 122 -6.75 -16.14 -3.48
CA VAL A 122 -7.45 -14.93 -3.97
C VAL A 122 -6.80 -13.66 -3.46
N ASN A 123 -6.44 -13.60 -2.16
CA ASN A 123 -5.76 -12.45 -1.57
C ASN A 123 -4.41 -12.17 -2.24
N GLN A 124 -3.58 -13.19 -2.47
CA GLN A 124 -2.29 -12.99 -3.14
C GLN A 124 -2.45 -12.66 -4.62
N SER A 125 -3.44 -13.25 -5.31
CA SER A 125 -3.75 -12.91 -6.71
C SER A 125 -4.21 -11.46 -6.84
N PHE A 126 -5.03 -10.99 -5.89
CA PHE A 126 -5.47 -9.59 -5.84
C PHE A 126 -4.28 -8.63 -5.64
N ASN A 127 -3.44 -8.89 -4.63
CA ASN A 127 -2.25 -8.07 -4.39
C ASN A 127 -1.28 -8.12 -5.59
N ALA A 128 -1.09 -9.27 -6.22
CA ALA A 128 -0.26 -9.40 -7.43
C ALA A 128 -0.82 -8.59 -8.60
N LEU A 129 -2.14 -8.58 -8.80
CA LEU A 129 -2.79 -7.78 -9.83
C LEU A 129 -2.66 -6.28 -9.58
N VAL A 130 -2.87 -5.83 -8.33
CA VAL A 130 -2.65 -4.44 -7.92
C VAL A 130 -1.20 -4.05 -8.19
N ASN A 131 -0.25 -4.87 -7.77
CA ASN A 131 1.17 -4.63 -8.00
C ASN A 131 1.52 -4.61 -9.49
N TYR A 132 0.95 -5.49 -10.31
CA TYR A 132 1.15 -5.52 -11.76
C TYR A 132 0.58 -4.28 -12.45
N THR A 133 -0.56 -3.79 -11.95
CA THR A 133 -1.23 -2.62 -12.53
C THR A 133 -0.52 -1.32 -12.18
N ASN A 134 0.07 -1.23 -10.99
CA ASN A 134 0.80 -0.04 -10.50
C ASN A 134 2.33 -0.17 -10.65
N ARG A 135 2.82 -1.15 -11.43
CA ARG A 135 4.25 -1.33 -11.64
C ARG A 135 4.79 -0.13 -12.43
N ASN A 136 5.93 0.40 -12.02
CA ASN A 136 6.54 1.49 -12.76
C ASN A 136 6.87 1.00 -14.19
N ALA A 137 6.34 1.70 -15.19
CA ALA A 137 6.43 1.28 -16.59
C ALA A 137 7.84 1.47 -17.17
N ALA A 138 8.62 2.35 -16.55
CA ALA A 138 10.02 2.61 -16.89
C ALA A 138 11.01 1.81 -16.01
N SER A 139 10.54 1.19 -14.92
CA SER A 139 11.40 0.48 -13.97
C SER A 139 11.57 -1.01 -14.33
N PRO A 140 12.77 -1.59 -14.15
CA PRO A 140 13.10 -2.95 -14.55
C PRO A 140 12.48 -4.07 -13.69
N THR A 141 11.36 -3.84 -12.98
CA THR A 141 10.69 -4.92 -12.25
C THR A 141 10.14 -5.95 -13.24
N SER A 142 10.91 -7.00 -13.48
CA SER A 142 10.59 -8.03 -14.46
C SER A 142 9.30 -8.75 -14.06
N VAL A 143 8.43 -9.01 -15.04
CA VAL A 143 7.24 -9.88 -14.86
C VAL A 143 7.62 -11.21 -14.22
N ARG A 144 8.82 -11.73 -14.55
CA ARG A 144 9.36 -12.94 -13.93
C ARG A 144 9.54 -12.80 -12.43
N GLN A 145 10.07 -11.67 -11.96
CA GLN A 145 10.26 -11.41 -10.54
C GLN A 145 8.93 -11.29 -9.80
N MET A 146 7.94 -10.62 -10.41
CA MET A 146 6.59 -10.54 -9.86
C MET A 146 5.94 -11.93 -9.77
N ALA A 147 6.08 -12.75 -10.81
CA ALA A 147 5.55 -14.12 -10.84
C ALA A 147 6.21 -15.00 -9.76
N VAL A 148 7.54 -14.92 -9.62
CA VAL A 148 8.28 -15.63 -8.57
C VAL A 148 7.80 -15.19 -7.19
N SER A 149 7.70 -13.87 -6.95
CA SER A 149 7.20 -13.35 -5.67
C SER A 149 5.77 -13.79 -5.38
N TYR A 150 4.90 -13.79 -6.39
CA TYR A 150 3.53 -14.26 -6.24
C TYR A 150 3.46 -15.74 -5.87
N ILE A 151 4.23 -16.60 -6.56
CA ILE A 151 4.28 -18.04 -6.27
C ILE A 151 4.81 -18.29 -4.86
N THR A 152 5.92 -17.63 -4.47
CA THR A 152 6.50 -17.82 -3.14
C THR A 152 5.58 -17.29 -2.05
N ALA A 153 5.02 -16.08 -2.21
CA ALA A 153 4.10 -15.48 -1.24
C ALA A 153 2.82 -16.31 -1.07
N THR A 154 2.26 -16.84 -2.16
CA THR A 154 1.09 -17.74 -2.13
C THR A 154 1.43 -19.04 -1.42
N THR A 155 2.59 -19.63 -1.73
CA THR A 155 3.07 -20.85 -1.08
C THR A 155 3.27 -20.63 0.41
N THR A 156 3.89 -19.52 0.81
CA THR A 156 4.07 -19.13 2.21
C THR A 156 2.74 -18.91 2.90
N ALA A 157 1.81 -18.14 2.30
CA ALA A 157 0.49 -17.90 2.86
C ALA A 157 -0.25 -19.22 3.13
N VAL A 158 -0.29 -20.12 2.13
CA VAL A 158 -0.96 -21.41 2.22
C VAL A 158 -0.27 -22.33 3.23
N ALA A 159 1.06 -22.42 3.21
CA ALA A 159 1.82 -23.24 4.16
C ALA A 159 1.60 -22.78 5.61
N THR A 160 1.67 -21.47 5.87
CA THR A 160 1.39 -20.91 7.19
C THR A 160 -0.06 -21.16 7.59
N ALA A 161 -1.01 -20.93 6.69
CA ALA A 161 -2.43 -21.12 6.99
C ALA A 161 -2.77 -22.59 7.28
N VAL A 162 -2.24 -23.53 6.51
CA VAL A 162 -2.44 -24.97 6.72
C VAL A 162 -1.75 -25.43 8.01
N GLY A 163 -0.49 -25.07 8.20
CA GLY A 163 0.29 -25.42 9.39
C GLY A 163 -0.38 -24.92 10.67
N MET A 164 -0.80 -23.65 10.70
CA MET A 164 -1.49 -23.09 11.86
C MET A 164 -2.90 -23.64 12.04
N ASN A 165 -3.66 -23.91 10.97
CA ASN A 165 -4.96 -24.59 11.10
C ASN A 165 -4.82 -26.00 11.69
N MET A 166 -3.76 -26.73 11.34
CA MET A 166 -3.48 -28.05 11.93
C MET A 166 -3.15 -27.96 13.41
N LEU A 167 -2.37 -26.95 13.82
CA LEU A 167 -2.01 -26.71 15.23
C LEU A 167 -3.20 -26.20 16.06
N THR A 168 -4.10 -25.43 15.45
CA THR A 168 -5.24 -24.81 16.15
C THR A 168 -6.48 -25.70 16.24
N LYS A 169 -6.46 -26.94 15.71
CA LYS A 169 -7.60 -27.88 15.80
C LYS A 169 -8.10 -28.13 17.22
N ARG A 170 -7.22 -28.05 18.22
CA ARG A 170 -7.54 -28.22 19.65
C ARG A 170 -7.62 -26.90 20.42
N ALA A 171 -7.36 -25.78 19.76
CA ALA A 171 -7.33 -24.46 20.38
C ALA A 171 -8.73 -23.83 20.43
N PRO A 172 -8.94 -22.78 21.25
CA PRO A 172 -10.18 -22.02 21.23
C PRO A 172 -10.50 -21.46 19.83
N PRO A 173 -11.78 -21.32 19.45
CA PRO A 173 -12.18 -20.85 18.13
C PRO A 173 -11.58 -19.51 17.71
N LEU A 174 -11.27 -18.63 18.68
CA LEU A 174 -10.67 -17.32 18.44
C LEU A 174 -9.26 -17.43 17.85
N VAL A 175 -8.47 -18.42 18.29
CA VAL A 175 -7.11 -18.65 17.75
C VAL A 175 -7.18 -19.07 16.28
N GLY A 176 -8.16 -19.90 15.93
CA GLY A 176 -8.45 -20.27 14.54
C GLY A 176 -8.81 -19.05 13.66
N ARG A 177 -9.51 -18.05 14.22
CA ARG A 177 -9.86 -16.80 13.51
C ARG A 177 -8.65 -15.90 13.23
N TRP A 178 -7.54 -16.06 13.93
CA TRP A 178 -6.29 -15.30 13.67
C TRP A 178 -5.35 -16.00 12.68
N VAL A 179 -5.60 -17.26 12.32
CA VAL A 179 -4.80 -17.97 11.31
C VAL A 179 -4.70 -17.22 9.99
N PRO A 180 -5.79 -16.63 9.43
CA PRO A 180 -5.68 -15.86 8.21
C PRO A 180 -4.75 -14.65 8.33
N PHE A 181 -4.75 -13.97 9.48
CA PHE A 181 -3.86 -12.83 9.72
C PHE A 181 -2.39 -13.24 9.70
N ALA A 182 -2.05 -14.30 10.42
CA ALA A 182 -0.68 -14.80 10.48
C ALA A 182 -0.16 -15.22 9.09
N ALA A 183 -1.01 -15.86 8.29
CA ALA A 183 -0.68 -16.21 6.91
C ALA A 183 -0.50 -14.98 6.01
N VAL A 184 -1.35 -13.95 6.13
CA VAL A 184 -1.17 -12.69 5.41
C VAL A 184 0.12 -11.99 5.83
N ALA A 185 0.43 -11.95 7.13
CA ALA A 185 1.65 -11.35 7.64
C ALA A 185 2.90 -12.08 7.13
N ALA A 186 2.93 -13.41 7.23
CA ALA A 186 4.03 -14.24 6.71
C ALA A 186 4.23 -14.04 5.21
N ALA A 187 3.14 -13.95 4.45
CA ALA A 187 3.23 -13.71 3.01
C ALA A 187 3.77 -12.31 2.68
N ASN A 188 3.38 -11.26 3.43
CA ASN A 188 3.96 -9.92 3.24
C ASN A 188 5.46 -9.89 3.55
N CYS A 189 5.91 -10.63 4.56
CA CYS A 189 7.34 -10.78 4.88
C CYS A 189 8.16 -11.44 3.76
N VAL A 190 7.54 -12.19 2.86
CA VAL A 190 8.21 -12.82 1.71
C VAL A 190 8.00 -12.03 0.43
N ASN A 191 6.76 -11.62 0.17
CA ASN A 191 6.35 -10.97 -1.07
C ASN A 191 7.14 -9.68 -1.32
N ILE A 192 7.23 -8.80 -0.33
CA ILE A 192 7.81 -7.47 -0.52
C ILE A 192 9.32 -7.56 -0.74
N PRO A 193 10.11 -8.30 0.09
CA PRO A 193 11.53 -8.49 -0.20
C PRO A 193 11.79 -9.18 -1.54
N MET A 194 10.98 -10.15 -1.95
CA MET A 194 11.14 -10.84 -3.23
C MET A 194 10.81 -9.93 -4.42
N MET A 195 9.72 -9.16 -4.33
CA MET A 195 9.37 -8.14 -5.34
C MET A 195 10.42 -7.05 -5.48
N ARG A 196 11.14 -6.74 -4.39
CA ARG A 196 12.16 -5.69 -4.35
C ARG A 196 13.57 -6.26 -4.18
N GLN A 197 13.79 -7.52 -4.58
CA GLN A 197 15.07 -8.20 -4.39
C GLN A 197 16.22 -7.47 -5.10
N GLN A 198 15.93 -6.83 -6.24
CA GLN A 198 16.93 -6.08 -6.99
C GLN A 198 17.46 -4.89 -6.20
N GLU A 199 16.61 -4.25 -5.38
CA GLU A 199 17.02 -3.18 -4.49
C GLU A 199 17.91 -3.70 -3.34
N LEU A 200 17.67 -4.93 -2.87
CA LEU A 200 18.53 -5.58 -1.88
C LEU A 200 19.88 -6.00 -2.47
N ILE A 201 19.91 -6.38 -3.76
CA ILE A 201 21.12 -6.84 -4.46
C ILE A 201 21.96 -5.66 -4.97
N GLN A 202 21.35 -4.65 -5.56
CA GLN A 202 22.03 -3.50 -6.16
C GLN A 202 22.15 -2.31 -5.20
N GLY A 203 21.28 -2.24 -4.18
CA GLY A 203 21.11 -1.05 -3.36
C GLY A 203 20.14 -0.05 -3.99
N ILE A 204 19.69 0.89 -3.18
CA ILE A 204 18.88 2.04 -3.63
C ILE A 204 19.71 3.32 -3.59
N CYS A 205 19.36 4.27 -4.45
CA CYS A 205 20.02 5.57 -4.49
C CYS A 205 19.79 6.33 -3.17
N VAL A 206 20.90 6.80 -2.61
CA VAL A 206 20.98 7.58 -1.38
C VAL A 206 21.45 8.99 -1.74
N LYS A 207 20.74 9.99 -1.24
CA LYS A 207 20.94 11.41 -1.55
C LYS A 207 21.39 12.20 -0.33
N ASP A 208 22.09 13.30 -0.57
CA ASP A 208 22.39 14.31 0.45
C ASP A 208 21.18 15.24 0.71
N ARG A 209 21.37 16.21 1.61
CA ARG A 209 20.35 17.23 1.91
C ARG A 209 20.03 18.15 0.71
N ASN A 210 20.93 18.24 -0.26
CA ASN A 210 20.80 19.05 -1.47
C ASN A 210 20.25 18.24 -2.65
N HIS A 211 19.71 17.04 -2.41
CA HIS A 211 19.22 16.09 -3.42
C HIS A 211 20.26 15.58 -4.43
N ASN A 212 21.55 15.75 -4.14
CA ASN A 212 22.62 15.17 -4.94
C ASN A 212 22.76 13.69 -4.64
N GLU A 213 22.92 12.89 -5.68
CA GLU A 213 23.15 11.45 -5.55
C GLU A 213 24.57 11.20 -5.01
N ILE A 214 24.64 10.42 -3.94
CA ILE A 214 25.88 10.05 -3.27
C ILE A 214 26.35 8.68 -3.77
N GLY A 215 25.42 7.73 -3.86
CA GLY A 215 25.68 6.35 -4.23
C GLY A 215 24.51 5.44 -3.93
N HIS A 216 24.73 4.12 -3.99
CA HIS A 216 23.72 3.10 -3.73
C HIS A 216 24.00 2.36 -2.43
N SER A 217 22.97 2.17 -1.59
CA SER A 217 23.07 1.44 -0.32
C SER A 217 22.06 0.28 -0.27
N ARG A 218 22.56 -0.91 0.04
CA ARG A 218 21.75 -2.11 0.31
C ARG A 218 21.13 -2.06 1.70
N ARG A 219 21.82 -1.47 2.68
CA ARG A 219 21.28 -1.28 4.03
C ARG A 219 20.08 -0.34 4.05
N ALA A 220 20.15 0.77 3.30
CA ALA A 220 18.99 1.65 3.13
C ALA A 220 17.81 0.90 2.48
N ALA A 221 18.08 0.06 1.48
CA ALA A 221 17.06 -0.79 0.85
C ALA A 221 16.42 -1.76 1.86
N ALA A 222 17.23 -2.45 2.67
CA ALA A 222 16.75 -3.36 3.70
C ALA A 222 15.86 -2.65 4.73
N ILE A 223 16.25 -1.45 5.19
CA ILE A 223 15.45 -0.66 6.13
C ILE A 223 14.13 -0.21 5.50
N GLY A 224 14.18 0.33 4.28
CA GLY A 224 12.98 0.75 3.55
C GLY A 224 11.99 -0.39 3.32
N ILE A 225 12.48 -1.54 2.86
CA ILE A 225 11.66 -2.75 2.66
C ILE A 225 11.07 -3.23 3.99
N THR A 226 11.85 -3.23 5.08
CA THR A 226 11.34 -3.60 6.41
C THR A 226 10.21 -2.66 6.87
N GLN A 227 10.35 -1.35 6.65
CA GLN A 227 9.30 -0.38 6.95
C GLN A 227 8.04 -0.63 6.11
N VAL A 228 8.18 -0.98 4.84
CA VAL A 228 7.03 -1.34 3.97
C VAL A 228 6.36 -2.63 4.45
N VAL A 229 7.13 -3.65 4.84
CA VAL A 229 6.58 -4.89 5.44
C VAL A 229 5.78 -4.59 6.70
N ILE A 230 6.34 -3.80 7.62
CA ILE A 230 5.64 -3.38 8.84
C ILE A 230 4.35 -2.63 8.48
N SER A 231 4.41 -1.69 7.54
CA SER A 231 3.23 -0.93 7.08
C SER A 231 2.13 -1.86 6.55
N ARG A 232 2.48 -2.84 5.73
CA ARG A 232 1.53 -3.79 5.14
C ARG A 232 0.89 -4.71 6.18
N ILE A 233 1.64 -5.12 7.20
CA ILE A 233 1.11 -5.88 8.33
C ILE A 233 0.20 -5.01 9.20
N THR A 234 0.64 -3.79 9.55
CA THR A 234 -0.14 -2.83 10.33
C THR A 234 -1.47 -2.48 9.66
N MET A 235 -1.50 -2.40 8.33
CA MET A 235 -2.72 -2.18 7.55
C MET A 235 -3.78 -3.26 7.78
N ALA A 236 -3.38 -4.54 7.82
CA ALA A 236 -4.28 -5.68 8.00
C ALA A 236 -4.58 -5.99 9.47
N ALA A 237 -3.67 -5.64 10.39
CA ALA A 237 -3.70 -6.11 11.77
C ALA A 237 -4.97 -5.73 12.55
N PRO A 238 -5.42 -4.45 12.63
CA PRO A 238 -6.60 -4.11 13.41
C PRO A 238 -7.86 -4.81 12.90
N GLY A 239 -8.05 -4.84 11.58
CA GLY A 239 -9.17 -5.54 10.96
C GLY A 239 -9.16 -7.02 11.28
N MET A 240 -8.05 -7.72 11.05
CA MET A 240 -8.02 -9.18 11.21
C MET A 240 -7.87 -9.66 12.67
N ILE A 241 -7.39 -8.81 13.58
CA ILE A 241 -7.22 -9.14 15.01
C ILE A 241 -8.47 -8.75 15.81
N LEU A 242 -8.97 -7.52 15.63
CA LEU A 242 -10.07 -6.99 16.43
C LEU A 242 -11.44 -7.44 15.91
N LEU A 243 -11.60 -7.65 14.60
CA LEU A 243 -12.89 -8.06 14.05
C LEU A 243 -13.36 -9.42 14.59
N PRO A 244 -12.52 -10.46 14.74
CA PRO A 244 -12.91 -11.70 15.41
C PRO A 244 -13.47 -11.50 16.82
N VAL A 245 -12.86 -10.61 17.61
CA VAL A 245 -13.26 -10.28 18.98
C VAL A 245 -14.58 -9.51 18.98
N LEU A 246 -14.72 -8.54 18.07
CA LEU A 246 -15.94 -7.77 17.90
C LEU A 246 -17.10 -8.67 17.45
N MET A 247 -16.86 -9.55 16.49
CA MET A 247 -17.84 -10.53 16.01
C MET A 247 -18.27 -11.48 17.12
N GLU A 248 -17.36 -11.98 17.96
CA GLU A 248 -17.72 -12.82 19.10
C GLU A 248 -18.64 -12.09 20.10
N ARG A 249 -18.48 -10.77 20.27
CA ARG A 249 -19.39 -9.96 21.09
C ARG A 249 -20.73 -9.71 20.39
N LEU A 250 -20.72 -9.39 19.09
CA LEU A 250 -21.93 -9.15 18.30
C LEU A 250 -22.77 -10.43 18.13
N GLU A 251 -22.13 -11.59 18.00
CA GLU A 251 -22.77 -12.91 17.92
C GLU A 251 -23.54 -13.28 19.20
N LYS A 252 -23.33 -12.58 20.32
CA LYS A 252 -24.15 -12.74 21.54
C LYS A 252 -25.49 -12.00 21.47
N LEU A 253 -25.65 -11.07 20.52
CA LEU A 253 -26.90 -10.33 20.32
C LEU A 253 -27.92 -11.21 19.60
N ARG A 254 -29.14 -11.33 20.15
CA ARG A 254 -30.22 -12.19 19.63
C ARG A 254 -30.54 -11.94 18.14
N PHE A 255 -30.45 -10.69 17.69
CA PHE A 255 -30.68 -10.32 16.29
C PHE A 255 -29.67 -10.97 15.33
N VAL A 256 -28.38 -10.92 15.68
CA VAL A 256 -27.28 -11.48 14.87
C VAL A 256 -27.32 -13.01 14.87
N GLN A 257 -27.78 -13.62 15.96
CA GLN A 257 -27.98 -15.08 16.03
C GLN A 257 -29.13 -15.56 15.14
N ARG A 258 -30.22 -14.76 15.06
CA ARG A 258 -31.41 -15.10 14.27
C ARG A 258 -31.12 -15.10 12.78
N VAL A 259 -30.25 -14.21 12.30
CA VAL A 259 -29.93 -14.08 10.88
C VAL A 259 -28.45 -14.38 10.62
N ARG A 260 -28.07 -15.67 10.71
CA ARG A 260 -26.69 -16.13 10.46
C ARG A 260 -26.16 -15.74 9.07
N VAL A 261 -27.05 -15.56 8.10
CA VAL A 261 -26.70 -15.10 6.74
C VAL A 261 -26.06 -13.70 6.75
N LEU A 262 -26.37 -12.85 7.74
CA LEU A 262 -25.79 -11.51 7.88
C LEU A 262 -24.34 -11.53 8.39
N HIS A 263 -23.80 -12.66 8.84
CA HIS A 263 -22.44 -12.72 9.40
C HIS A 263 -21.39 -12.33 8.35
N ALA A 264 -21.53 -12.84 7.11
CA ALA A 264 -20.57 -12.54 6.05
C ALA A 264 -20.64 -11.06 5.60
N PRO A 265 -21.83 -10.48 5.27
CA PRO A 265 -21.94 -9.06 4.99
C PRO A 265 -21.44 -8.16 6.12
N LEU A 266 -21.73 -8.52 7.38
CA LEU A 266 -21.27 -7.77 8.54
C LEU A 266 -19.75 -7.79 8.69
N GLN A 267 -19.11 -8.94 8.50
CA GLN A 267 -17.65 -9.04 8.53
C GLN A 267 -17.00 -8.24 7.40
N VAL A 268 -17.56 -8.32 6.19
CA VAL A 268 -17.08 -7.52 5.04
C VAL A 268 -17.22 -6.02 5.35
N LEU A 269 -18.38 -5.57 5.85
CA LEU A 269 -18.61 -4.16 6.16
C LEU A 269 -17.68 -3.65 7.27
N LEU A 270 -17.58 -4.37 8.38
CA LEU A 270 -16.73 -3.98 9.51
C LEU A 270 -15.24 -4.01 9.11
N SER A 271 -14.82 -4.99 8.30
CA SER A 271 -13.48 -5.02 7.72
C SER A 271 -13.24 -3.79 6.83
N GLY A 272 -14.25 -3.38 6.05
CA GLY A 272 -14.21 -2.16 5.26
C GLY A 272 -14.01 -0.92 6.11
N CYS A 273 -14.75 -0.79 7.22
CA CYS A 273 -14.56 0.30 8.17
C CYS A 273 -13.12 0.36 8.71
N PHE A 274 -12.53 -0.78 9.09
CA PHE A 274 -11.13 -0.80 9.53
C PHE A 274 -10.17 -0.41 8.40
N LEU A 275 -10.33 -0.95 7.19
CA LEU A 275 -9.44 -0.67 6.07
C LEU A 275 -9.47 0.78 5.60
N ILE A 276 -10.65 1.44 5.60
CA ILE A 276 -10.79 2.85 5.23
C ILE A 276 -9.86 3.75 6.07
N PHE A 277 -9.71 3.47 7.37
CA PHE A 277 -8.83 4.24 8.24
C PHE A 277 -7.41 3.68 8.27
N MET A 278 -7.25 2.36 8.32
CA MET A 278 -5.94 1.74 8.50
C MET A 278 -5.08 1.78 7.25
N VAL A 279 -5.65 1.78 6.05
CA VAL A 279 -4.85 1.88 4.81
C VAL A 279 -4.08 3.21 4.78
N PRO A 280 -4.72 4.39 4.91
CA PRO A 280 -4.00 5.67 4.97
C PRO A 280 -3.03 5.79 6.16
N VAL A 281 -3.45 5.33 7.34
CA VAL A 281 -2.63 5.37 8.56
C VAL A 281 -1.36 4.53 8.40
N ALA A 282 -1.49 3.31 7.87
CA ALA A 282 -0.37 2.41 7.69
C ALA A 282 0.58 2.89 6.57
N CYS A 283 0.06 3.40 5.45
CA CYS A 283 0.88 4.00 4.41
C CYS A 283 1.63 5.25 4.90
N GLY A 284 0.99 6.05 5.78
CA GLY A 284 1.57 7.24 6.38
C GLY A 284 2.50 7.00 7.57
N LEU A 285 2.58 5.77 8.08
CA LEU A 285 3.34 5.40 9.27
C LEU A 285 4.81 5.81 9.17
N PHE A 286 5.42 5.58 7.99
CA PHE A 286 6.78 5.99 7.69
C PHE A 286 6.78 7.03 6.56
N PRO A 287 7.66 8.05 6.62
CA PRO A 287 7.80 9.02 5.53
C PRO A 287 8.28 8.36 4.24
N GLN A 288 7.90 8.89 3.07
CA GLN A 288 8.37 8.34 1.79
C GLN A 288 9.87 8.57 1.59
N GLN A 289 10.36 9.75 1.99
CA GLN A 289 11.79 10.02 2.13
C GLN A 289 12.20 9.76 3.57
N CYS A 290 13.07 8.77 3.76
CA CYS A 290 13.58 8.38 5.07
C CYS A 290 14.98 8.95 5.26
N GLU A 291 15.25 9.41 6.49
CA GLU A 291 16.57 9.81 6.95
C GLU A 291 17.30 8.61 7.54
N LEU A 292 18.58 8.47 7.22
CA LEU A 292 19.46 7.45 7.76
C LEU A 292 20.78 8.07 8.20
N PRO A 293 21.27 7.84 9.43
CA PRO A 293 22.59 8.31 9.82
C PRO A 293 23.67 7.61 9.00
N VAL A 294 24.70 8.36 8.60
CA VAL A 294 25.80 7.83 7.75
C VAL A 294 26.49 6.63 8.40
N SER A 295 26.54 6.57 9.73
CA SER A 295 27.10 5.44 10.49
C SER A 295 26.42 4.09 10.21
N TYR A 296 25.16 4.10 9.77
CA TYR A 296 24.44 2.87 9.41
C TYR A 296 24.71 2.41 7.98
N LEU A 297 25.32 3.23 7.12
CA LEU A 297 25.65 2.87 5.74
C LEU A 297 26.79 1.85 5.68
N GLU A 298 26.99 1.26 4.51
CA GLU A 298 28.14 0.41 4.21
C GLU A 298 29.46 1.20 4.34
N PRO A 299 30.54 0.61 4.88
CA PRO A 299 31.83 1.30 5.08
C PRO A 299 32.35 2.00 3.82
N GLU A 300 32.26 1.34 2.66
CA GLU A 300 32.68 1.90 1.37
C GLU A 300 31.94 3.22 1.01
N LEU A 301 30.64 3.27 1.31
CA LEU A 301 29.83 4.46 1.07
C LEU A 301 30.12 5.54 2.11
N GLN A 302 30.41 5.17 3.36
CA GLN A 302 30.85 6.11 4.39
C GLN A 302 32.18 6.79 4.00
N ASP A 303 33.14 6.04 3.49
CA ASP A 303 34.43 6.57 3.06
C ASP A 303 34.29 7.45 1.82
N THR A 304 33.42 7.08 0.88
CA THR A 304 33.05 7.93 -0.27
C THR A 304 32.44 9.26 0.18
N ILE A 305 31.56 9.25 1.17
CA ILE A 305 30.96 10.46 1.75
C ILE A 305 32.04 11.33 2.40
N LYS A 306 32.92 10.74 3.22
CA LYS A 306 34.02 11.47 3.88
C LYS A 306 35.00 12.09 2.88
N ALA A 307 35.26 11.41 1.75
CA ALA A 307 36.13 11.92 0.71
C ALA A 307 35.48 13.07 -0.08
N LYS A 308 34.15 12.98 -0.32
CA LYS A 308 33.39 13.97 -1.11
C LYS A 308 33.07 15.25 -0.33
N TYR A 309 32.74 15.13 0.96
CA TYR A 309 32.35 16.25 1.80
C TYR A 309 33.44 16.57 2.81
N ARG A 310 33.92 17.83 2.81
CA ARG A 310 34.89 18.31 3.82
C ARG A 310 34.30 18.36 5.23
N GLU A 311 32.99 18.60 5.30
CA GLU A 311 32.24 18.62 6.56
C GLU A 311 31.51 17.29 6.79
N PRO A 312 31.36 16.86 8.05
CA PRO A 312 30.66 15.62 8.36
C PRO A 312 29.18 15.73 7.95
N VAL A 313 28.77 14.93 6.96
CA VAL A 313 27.36 14.74 6.62
C VAL A 313 26.76 13.76 7.63
N PRO A 314 25.84 14.18 8.52
CA PRO A 314 25.35 13.30 9.58
C PRO A 314 24.30 12.31 9.07
N HIS A 315 23.49 12.71 8.10
CA HIS A 315 22.34 11.96 7.60
C HIS A 315 22.28 11.97 6.08
N VAL A 316 21.74 10.90 5.53
CA VAL A 316 21.41 10.76 4.13
C VAL A 316 19.93 10.44 3.96
N TYR A 317 19.39 10.70 2.77
CA TYR A 317 17.98 10.57 2.45
C TYR A 317 17.78 9.53 1.36
N PHE A 318 16.78 8.66 1.52
CA PHE A 318 16.44 7.66 0.50
C PHE A 318 14.92 7.51 0.40
N ASN A 319 14.44 7.09 -0.78
CA ASN A 319 13.03 6.80 -0.97
C ASN A 319 12.73 5.34 -0.58
N LYS A 320 11.88 5.14 0.44
CA LYS A 320 11.50 3.79 0.88
C LYS A 320 10.52 3.08 -0.06
N GLY A 321 9.82 3.79 -0.95
CA GLY A 321 8.73 3.27 -1.76
C GLY A 321 7.42 2.99 -0.99
N LEU A 322 6.45 2.38 -1.67
CA LEU A 322 5.12 1.99 -1.16
C LEU A 322 4.86 0.49 -1.29
#